data_AF-A0A967SNH9-F1
#
_entry.id   AF-A0A967SNH9-F1
#
_cell.length_a   1.000
_cell.length_b   1.000
_cell.length_c   1.000
_cell.angle_alpha   90.00
_cell.angle_beta   90.00
_cell.angle_gamma   90.00
#
_symmetry.space_group_name_H-M   'P 1'
#
loop_
_entity.id
_entity.type
_entity.pdbx_description
1 polymer ?
#
loop_
_entity_poly.entity_id
_entity_poly.type
_entity_poly.pdbx_seq_one_letter_code
_entity_poly.pdbx_strand_id
1 'polypeptide(L)'
;MFTSGKANPAPVDWNCIHIGSGPMSIFDYVIMEYSGGGIRHYNPSDALNLSVSHSTLRKNNSALSLDGNAIVTNNLIIVDVPSQFSRGILVQHDSVQIINNTIVEGGFGIRLNSCNPTIENNIIYNSQNGIYDQNSDSNPAISYNDVLALQQNFVNMHPELGVLSTTNFNGDSCDIFYNISLDPLFVDVNSGNYHLAPNSPCVDAGDPAILDPDSTISDMGAYGGGTVVKIINRRPNMVVKKYKLFQNYPNPFNPTTTINYQLPIRTKVELTIYNLLGQQIKTLVDSKQIAGDYKVQWDGSNDAGRQVASGIYVYRLKTEGFVRS
;
A
#
# COMPACT_ATOMS: atom_id res chain seq x y z
N MET A 1 -14.19 -20.06 -15.07
CA MET A 1 -13.91 -21.31 -15.83
C MET A 1 -12.69 -21.95 -15.17
N PHE A 2 -12.83 -23.19 -14.69
CA PHE A 2 -12.01 -23.85 -13.66
C PHE A 2 -10.70 -24.46 -14.18
N THR A 3 -9.75 -24.75 -13.28
CA THR A 3 -8.60 -25.65 -13.54
C THR A 3 -9.01 -27.13 -13.41
N SER A 4 -8.17 -27.99 -14.01
CA SER A 4 -8.44 -29.39 -14.38
C SER A 4 -8.85 -30.31 -13.22
N GLY A 5 -9.94 -31.06 -13.42
CA GLY A 5 -10.42 -32.13 -12.53
C GLY A 5 -9.60 -33.43 -12.56
N LYS A 6 -8.27 -33.36 -12.38
CA LYS A 6 -7.45 -34.56 -12.13
C LYS A 6 -7.20 -34.72 -10.63
N ALA A 7 -7.39 -35.92 -10.11
CA ALA A 7 -7.07 -36.25 -8.71
C ALA A 7 -5.56 -36.12 -8.39
N ASN A 8 -4.69 -36.19 -9.42
CA ASN A 8 -3.24 -35.96 -9.35
C ASN A 8 -2.75 -35.28 -10.65
N PRO A 9 -2.79 -33.93 -10.75
CA PRO A 9 -2.30 -33.20 -11.91
C PRO A 9 -0.76 -33.27 -12.00
N ALA A 10 -0.22 -33.43 -13.21
CA ALA A 10 1.23 -33.39 -13.43
C ALA A 10 1.75 -31.95 -13.27
N PRO A 11 3.06 -31.73 -13.02
CA PRO A 11 3.63 -30.37 -12.89
C PRO A 11 3.37 -29.42 -14.07
N VAL A 12 3.06 -29.97 -15.25
CA VAL A 12 2.73 -29.23 -16.49
C VAL A 12 1.23 -28.93 -16.65
N ASP A 13 0.37 -29.51 -15.81
CA ASP A 13 -1.07 -29.22 -15.79
C ASP A 13 -1.37 -27.90 -15.00
N TRP A 14 -0.35 -27.28 -14.38
CA TRP A 14 -0.45 -26.14 -13.47
C TRP A 14 -0.41 -24.79 -14.20
N ASN A 15 -1.43 -24.51 -15.02
CA ASN A 15 -1.55 -23.20 -15.65
C ASN A 15 -2.15 -22.18 -14.67
N CYS A 16 -1.42 -21.10 -14.39
CA CYS A 16 -1.98 -19.94 -13.72
C CYS A 16 -3.01 -19.26 -14.63
N ILE A 17 -4.02 -18.61 -14.05
CA ILE A 17 -4.93 -17.75 -14.80
C ILE A 17 -4.16 -16.50 -15.19
N HIS A 18 -3.97 -16.28 -16.48
CA HIS A 18 -3.31 -15.09 -17.00
C HIS A 18 -4.33 -14.00 -17.35
N ILE A 19 -4.27 -12.89 -16.65
CA ILE A 19 -5.04 -11.68 -16.96
C ILE A 19 -4.10 -10.68 -17.62
N GLY A 20 -4.33 -10.38 -18.90
CA GLY A 20 -3.58 -9.41 -19.67
C GLY A 20 -4.29 -8.05 -19.79
N SER A 21 -3.85 -7.23 -20.73
CA SER A 21 -4.56 -6.01 -21.13
C SER A 21 -5.97 -6.35 -21.64
N GLY A 22 -7.01 -5.76 -21.07
CA GLY A 22 -8.39 -6.11 -21.42
C GLY A 22 -9.45 -5.45 -20.55
N PRO A 23 -10.72 -5.85 -20.70
CA PRO A 23 -11.80 -5.42 -19.80
C PRO A 23 -11.62 -6.04 -18.41
N MET A 24 -12.19 -5.38 -17.41
CA MET A 24 -12.12 -5.78 -16.00
C MET A 24 -12.51 -7.25 -15.80
N SER A 25 -11.61 -8.00 -15.16
CA SER A 25 -11.85 -9.37 -14.72
C SER A 25 -12.28 -9.39 -13.25
N ILE A 26 -13.38 -10.10 -12.95
CA ILE A 26 -13.96 -10.18 -11.60
C ILE A 26 -14.02 -11.65 -11.18
N PHE A 27 -13.44 -11.94 -10.01
CA PHE A 27 -13.51 -13.23 -9.33
C PHE A 27 -14.14 -13.00 -7.96
N ASP A 28 -15.40 -13.39 -7.79
CA ASP A 28 -16.14 -13.22 -6.53
C ASP A 28 -16.70 -14.57 -6.09
N TYR A 29 -16.53 -14.95 -4.82
CA TYR A 29 -16.92 -16.25 -4.27
C TYR A 29 -16.34 -17.47 -5.03
N VAL A 30 -15.09 -17.35 -5.50
CA VAL A 30 -14.42 -18.41 -6.27
C VAL A 30 -13.53 -19.26 -5.37
N ILE A 31 -13.51 -20.57 -5.59
CA ILE A 31 -12.51 -21.46 -5.00
C ILE A 31 -11.47 -21.82 -6.08
N MET A 32 -10.20 -21.51 -5.83
CA MET A 32 -9.07 -21.81 -6.70
C MET A 32 -8.06 -22.70 -5.97
N GLU A 33 -7.83 -23.90 -6.52
CA GLU A 33 -6.95 -24.90 -5.92
C GLU A 33 -5.97 -25.44 -6.94
N TYR A 34 -4.75 -25.76 -6.49
CA TYR A 34 -3.74 -26.46 -7.29
C TYR A 34 -3.43 -25.79 -8.64
N SER A 35 -3.55 -24.46 -8.73
CA SER A 35 -3.42 -23.72 -10.00
C SER A 35 -1.98 -23.28 -10.29
N GLY A 36 -0.98 -23.90 -9.63
CA GLY A 36 0.42 -23.50 -9.74
C GLY A 36 0.63 -22.08 -9.23
N GLY A 37 0.64 -21.10 -10.15
CA GLY A 37 0.85 -19.68 -9.89
C GLY A 37 -0.42 -18.86 -9.66
N GLY A 38 -1.58 -19.49 -9.38
CA GLY A 38 -2.78 -18.75 -9.00
C GLY A 38 -3.32 -17.89 -10.14
N ILE A 39 -3.52 -16.59 -9.86
CA ILE A 39 -3.77 -15.56 -10.87
C ILE A 39 -2.48 -14.77 -11.11
N ARG A 40 -2.02 -14.74 -12.36
CA ARG A 40 -0.99 -13.82 -12.85
C ARG A 40 -1.66 -12.70 -13.62
N HIS A 41 -1.62 -11.51 -13.06
CA HIS A 41 -2.11 -10.29 -13.66
C HIS A 41 -0.94 -9.47 -14.20
N TYR A 42 -0.98 -9.16 -15.48
CA TYR A 42 -0.03 -8.29 -16.17
C TYR A 42 -0.81 -7.26 -16.98
N ASN A 43 -0.80 -6.02 -16.53
CA ASN A 43 -1.43 -4.94 -17.27
C ASN A 43 -0.61 -3.65 -17.10
N PRO A 44 0.04 -3.16 -18.18
CA PRO A 44 0.80 -1.92 -18.13
C PRO A 44 -0.09 -0.67 -18.02
N SER A 45 -1.42 -0.82 -18.10
CA SER A 45 -2.37 0.26 -17.89
C SER A 45 -2.69 0.48 -16.41
N ASP A 46 -2.81 1.75 -16.03
CA ASP A 46 -3.30 2.19 -14.73
C ASP A 46 -4.79 1.92 -14.48
N ALA A 47 -5.55 1.50 -15.49
CA ALA A 47 -6.97 1.19 -15.34
C ALA A 47 -7.18 -0.08 -14.51
N LEU A 48 -8.11 -0.02 -13.55
CA LEU A 48 -8.52 -1.20 -12.77
C LEU A 48 -8.98 -2.30 -13.72
N ASN A 49 -8.29 -3.44 -13.66
CA ASN A 49 -8.54 -4.56 -14.57
C ASN A 49 -8.68 -5.90 -13.83
N LEU A 50 -8.50 -5.94 -12.51
CA LEU A 50 -8.72 -7.14 -11.72
C LEU A 50 -9.39 -6.83 -10.39
N SER A 51 -10.46 -7.56 -10.08
CA SER A 51 -11.04 -7.63 -8.74
C SER A 51 -11.14 -9.10 -8.32
N VAL A 52 -10.63 -9.41 -7.13
CA VAL A 52 -10.72 -10.73 -6.50
C VAL A 52 -11.31 -10.55 -5.12
N SER A 53 -12.50 -11.10 -4.88
CA SER A 53 -13.22 -10.96 -3.61
C SER A 53 -13.89 -12.23 -3.11
N HIS A 54 -14.08 -12.34 -1.78
CA HIS A 54 -14.77 -13.44 -1.11
C HIS A 54 -14.31 -14.85 -1.56
N SER A 55 -13.09 -14.95 -2.08
CA SER A 55 -12.60 -16.14 -2.77
C SER A 55 -11.63 -16.89 -1.88
N THR A 56 -11.58 -18.21 -2.04
CA THR A 56 -10.59 -19.07 -1.38
C THR A 56 -9.54 -19.50 -2.39
N LEU A 57 -8.30 -19.09 -2.19
CA LEU A 57 -7.17 -19.50 -3.04
C LEU A 57 -6.25 -20.39 -2.19
N ARG A 58 -6.16 -21.68 -2.51
CA ARG A 58 -5.35 -22.61 -1.73
C ARG A 58 -4.40 -23.50 -2.54
N LYS A 59 -3.31 -23.93 -1.91
CA LYS A 59 -2.32 -24.86 -2.48
C LYS A 59 -1.72 -24.35 -3.79
N ASN A 60 -1.37 -23.06 -3.79
CA ASN A 60 -0.74 -22.37 -4.91
C ASN A 60 0.68 -21.96 -4.50
N ASN A 61 1.65 -22.07 -5.40
CA ASN A 61 3.01 -21.56 -5.16
C ASN A 61 3.02 -20.04 -5.01
N SER A 62 2.19 -19.34 -5.78
CA SER A 62 1.90 -17.91 -5.62
C SER A 62 0.39 -17.78 -5.82
N ALA A 63 -0.38 -17.33 -4.84
CA ALA A 63 -1.84 -17.27 -5.02
C ALA A 63 -2.23 -16.12 -5.96
N LEU A 64 -1.60 -14.96 -5.81
CA LEU A 64 -1.78 -13.80 -6.68
C LEU A 64 -0.43 -13.20 -7.06
N SER A 65 -0.29 -12.79 -8.33
CA SER A 65 0.85 -12.05 -8.84
C SER A 65 0.32 -10.84 -9.60
N LEU A 66 0.51 -9.65 -9.06
CA LEU A 66 -0.19 -8.43 -9.45
C LEU A 66 0.78 -7.39 -10.03
N ASP A 67 0.86 -7.33 -11.36
CA ASP A 67 1.65 -6.37 -12.14
C ASP A 67 0.73 -5.43 -12.94
N GLY A 68 -0.28 -4.88 -12.25
CA GLY A 68 -1.29 -3.97 -12.78
C GLY A 68 -2.30 -3.61 -11.72
N ASN A 69 -3.16 -2.61 -11.98
CA ASN A 69 -4.16 -2.15 -11.02
C ASN A 69 -5.19 -3.26 -10.68
N ALA A 70 -5.23 -3.65 -9.40
CA ALA A 70 -6.07 -4.72 -8.89
C ALA A 70 -6.61 -4.42 -7.49
N ILE A 71 -7.82 -4.91 -7.19
CA ILE A 71 -8.44 -4.85 -5.87
C ILE A 71 -8.62 -6.29 -5.37
N VAL A 72 -8.04 -6.59 -4.21
CA VAL A 72 -8.06 -7.91 -3.58
C VAL A 72 -8.66 -7.78 -2.19
N THR A 73 -9.89 -8.26 -2.00
CA THR A 73 -10.63 -8.05 -0.75
C THR A 73 -11.30 -9.30 -0.18
N ASN A 74 -11.34 -9.48 1.13
CA ASN A 74 -12.16 -10.55 1.72
C ASN A 74 -11.80 -11.96 1.25
N ASN A 75 -10.55 -12.21 0.88
CA ASN A 75 -10.12 -13.52 0.40
C ASN A 75 -9.42 -14.31 1.50
N LEU A 76 -9.65 -15.63 1.49
CA LEU A 76 -8.89 -16.59 2.26
C LEU A 76 -7.81 -17.21 1.36
N ILE A 77 -6.54 -16.91 1.64
CA ILE A 77 -5.39 -17.37 0.87
C ILE A 77 -4.57 -18.33 1.73
N ILE A 78 -4.57 -19.62 1.38
CA ILE A 78 -3.88 -20.68 2.12
C ILE A 78 -2.78 -21.24 1.22
N VAL A 79 -1.52 -20.84 1.46
CA VAL A 79 -0.44 -21.22 0.54
C VAL A 79 -0.18 -22.73 0.59
N ASP A 80 -0.04 -23.33 1.78
CA ASP A 80 0.13 -24.78 2.01
C ASP A 80 1.14 -25.45 1.05
N VAL A 81 2.19 -24.71 0.68
CA VAL A 81 3.34 -25.23 -0.07
C VAL A 81 4.61 -24.91 0.72
N PRO A 82 5.36 -25.94 1.21
CA PRO A 82 6.56 -25.76 2.00
C PRO A 82 7.73 -25.37 1.09
N SER A 83 7.74 -24.11 0.66
CA SER A 83 8.79 -23.53 -0.16
C SER A 83 9.09 -22.12 0.34
N GLN A 84 10.38 -21.82 0.56
CA GLN A 84 10.85 -20.47 0.86
C GLN A 84 10.56 -19.46 -0.26
N PHE A 85 10.11 -19.92 -1.43
CA PHE A 85 9.78 -19.08 -2.57
C PHE A 85 8.27 -18.89 -2.75
N SER A 86 7.44 -19.60 -1.99
CA SER A 86 5.99 -19.50 -2.10
C SER A 86 5.48 -18.19 -1.52
N ARG A 87 4.38 -17.67 -2.07
CA ARG A 87 3.85 -16.34 -1.78
C ARG A 87 2.34 -16.39 -1.67
N GLY A 88 1.76 -15.70 -0.70
CA GLY A 88 0.34 -15.36 -0.76
C GLY A 88 0.11 -14.42 -1.93
N ILE A 89 0.63 -13.19 -1.82
CA ILE A 89 0.46 -12.15 -2.85
C ILE A 89 1.83 -11.56 -3.23
N LEU A 90 2.15 -11.56 -4.52
CA LEU A 90 3.23 -10.75 -5.09
C LEU A 90 2.64 -9.48 -5.69
N VAL A 91 3.20 -8.32 -5.33
CA VAL A 91 2.77 -7.01 -5.83
C VAL A 91 3.92 -6.32 -6.54
N GLN A 92 3.64 -5.75 -7.70
CA GLN A 92 4.60 -5.04 -8.55
C GLN A 92 4.03 -3.71 -9.09
N HIS A 93 2.91 -3.25 -8.53
CA HIS A 93 2.19 -2.08 -9.05
C HIS A 93 1.57 -1.25 -7.92
N ASP A 94 1.78 0.08 -7.97
CA ASP A 94 1.41 1.01 -6.89
C ASP A 94 -0.09 1.09 -6.59
N SER A 95 -0.93 0.89 -7.61
CA SER A 95 -2.38 1.06 -7.46
C SER A 95 -3.10 -0.16 -6.87
N VAL A 96 -2.37 -1.21 -6.48
CA VAL A 96 -2.97 -2.42 -5.91
C VAL A 96 -3.50 -2.16 -4.50
N GLN A 97 -4.66 -2.73 -4.21
CA GLN A 97 -5.30 -2.69 -2.89
C GLN A 97 -5.51 -4.10 -2.36
N ILE A 98 -5.06 -4.34 -1.14
CA ILE A 98 -5.15 -5.63 -0.44
C ILE A 98 -5.82 -5.34 0.89
N ILE A 99 -7.10 -5.67 1.02
CA ILE A 99 -7.91 -5.27 2.18
C ILE A 99 -8.72 -6.43 2.74
N ASN A 100 -8.79 -6.61 4.06
CA ASN A 100 -9.60 -7.67 4.67
C ASN A 100 -9.27 -9.07 4.13
N ASN A 101 -8.01 -9.40 3.84
CA ASN A 101 -7.66 -10.77 3.44
C ASN A 101 -7.05 -11.52 4.61
N THR A 102 -7.30 -12.83 4.68
CA THR A 102 -6.58 -13.74 5.58
C THR A 102 -5.60 -14.54 4.73
N ILE A 103 -4.31 -14.32 4.93
CA ILE A 103 -3.21 -14.96 4.21
C ILE A 103 -2.45 -15.82 5.20
N VAL A 104 -2.42 -17.12 4.96
CA VAL A 104 -1.82 -18.07 5.90
C VAL A 104 -0.80 -18.96 5.21
N GLU A 105 0.24 -19.26 5.98
CA GLU A 105 1.33 -20.16 5.60
C GLU A 105 2.18 -19.65 4.40
N GLY A 106 3.17 -20.45 4.00
CA GLY A 106 4.04 -20.17 2.85
C GLY A 106 5.32 -19.37 3.20
N GLY A 107 6.10 -19.03 2.18
CA GLY A 107 7.34 -18.28 2.33
C GLY A 107 7.11 -16.80 2.66
N PHE A 108 6.26 -16.13 1.89
CA PHE A 108 5.93 -14.71 2.08
C PHE A 108 4.42 -14.53 2.12
N GLY A 109 3.89 -13.82 3.12
CA GLY A 109 2.48 -13.43 3.13
C GLY A 109 2.19 -12.48 1.99
N ILE A 110 2.81 -11.30 2.03
CA ILE A 110 2.79 -10.31 0.94
C ILE A 110 4.22 -9.92 0.59
N ARG A 111 4.58 -10.04 -0.69
CA ARG A 111 5.88 -9.63 -1.20
C ARG A 111 5.74 -8.46 -2.16
N LEU A 112 6.49 -7.41 -1.91
CA LEU A 112 6.56 -6.21 -2.75
C LEU A 112 7.82 -6.23 -3.62
N ASN A 113 7.72 -5.62 -4.79
CA ASN A 113 8.83 -5.42 -5.71
C ASN A 113 8.72 -4.02 -6.31
N SER A 114 9.37 -3.05 -5.66
CA SER A 114 9.43 -1.65 -6.08
C SER A 114 8.05 -1.03 -6.34
N CYS A 115 7.16 -1.12 -5.34
CA CYS A 115 5.78 -0.67 -5.48
C CYS A 115 5.18 -0.21 -4.16
N ASN A 116 4.18 0.66 -4.22
CA ASN A 116 3.57 1.33 -3.07
C ASN A 116 2.07 1.03 -2.95
N PRO A 117 1.63 -0.23 -2.77
CA PRO A 117 0.22 -0.57 -2.63
C PRO A 117 -0.40 -0.07 -1.32
N THR A 118 -1.72 -0.24 -1.22
CA THR A 118 -2.46 -0.14 0.05
C THR A 118 -2.68 -1.54 0.62
N ILE A 119 -2.30 -1.74 1.88
CA ILE A 119 -2.43 -3.01 2.62
C ILE A 119 -3.08 -2.71 3.97
N GLU A 120 -4.36 -3.03 4.10
CA GLU A 120 -5.19 -2.60 5.24
C GLU A 120 -6.05 -3.75 5.76
N ASN A 121 -6.23 -3.87 7.09
CA ASN A 121 -7.14 -4.86 7.69
C ASN A 121 -6.87 -6.33 7.32
N ASN A 122 -5.66 -6.69 6.91
CA ASN A 122 -5.34 -8.08 6.58
C ASN A 122 -4.84 -8.83 7.81
N ILE A 123 -5.07 -10.15 7.82
CA ILE A 123 -4.39 -11.08 8.72
C ILE A 123 -3.35 -11.84 7.90
N ILE A 124 -2.09 -11.80 8.34
CA ILE A 124 -0.99 -12.56 7.77
C ILE A 124 -0.40 -13.42 8.87
N TYR A 125 -0.61 -14.73 8.77
CA TYR A 125 -0.31 -15.65 9.87
C TYR A 125 0.50 -16.87 9.40
N ASN A 126 1.52 -17.23 10.16
CA ASN A 126 2.30 -18.46 9.97
C ASN A 126 3.03 -18.57 8.61
N SER A 127 3.20 -17.46 7.88
CA SER A 127 4.17 -17.39 6.78
C SER A 127 5.60 -17.27 7.34
N GLN A 128 6.63 -17.64 6.58
CA GLN A 128 8.01 -17.44 7.04
C GLN A 128 8.30 -15.96 7.27
N ASN A 129 7.92 -15.12 6.31
CA ASN A 129 7.96 -13.66 6.39
C ASN A 129 6.56 -13.08 6.16
N GLY A 130 6.22 -12.01 6.88
CA GLY A 130 4.92 -11.33 6.78
C GLY A 130 4.82 -10.49 5.51
N ILE A 131 5.00 -9.17 5.65
CA ILE A 131 5.09 -8.24 4.54
C ILE A 131 6.56 -7.92 4.26
N TYR A 132 7.00 -8.21 3.04
CA TYR A 132 8.41 -8.20 2.67
C TYR A 132 8.64 -7.34 1.43
N ASP A 133 9.44 -6.27 1.55
CA ASP A 133 9.93 -5.53 0.40
C ASP A 133 11.25 -6.14 -0.09
N GLN A 134 11.26 -6.54 -1.36
CA GLN A 134 12.42 -7.17 -1.97
C GLN A 134 13.60 -6.24 -2.16
N ASN A 135 13.36 -4.97 -2.48
CA ASN A 135 14.40 -4.06 -2.95
C ASN A 135 14.70 -2.91 -1.97
N SER A 136 13.99 -2.86 -0.84
CA SER A 136 14.13 -1.80 0.18
C SER A 136 13.90 -0.39 -0.36
N ASP A 137 13.01 -0.27 -1.33
CA ASP A 137 12.70 0.96 -2.07
C ASP A 137 11.20 1.30 -2.09
N SER A 138 10.38 0.47 -1.46
CA SER A 138 8.94 0.63 -1.37
C SER A 138 8.54 1.43 -0.13
N ASN A 139 7.50 2.25 -0.26
CA ASN A 139 6.84 2.99 0.81
C ASN A 139 5.30 2.79 0.74
N PRO A 140 4.81 1.55 0.90
CA PRO A 140 3.38 1.22 0.86
C PRO A 140 2.61 1.86 2.02
N ALA A 141 1.31 2.05 1.82
CA ALA A 141 0.41 2.40 2.92
C ALA A 141 -0.01 1.10 3.63
N ILE A 142 0.52 0.87 4.84
CA ILE A 142 0.26 -0.32 5.66
C ILE A 142 -0.33 0.12 6.99
N SER A 143 -1.54 -0.32 7.30
CA SER A 143 -2.23 0.02 8.56
C SER A 143 -3.26 -1.03 8.96
N TYR A 144 -3.54 -1.15 10.26
CA TYR A 144 -4.58 -2.03 10.79
C TYR A 144 -4.45 -3.50 10.35
N ASN A 145 -3.23 -4.02 10.15
CA ASN A 145 -3.03 -5.43 9.83
C ASN A 145 -2.61 -6.20 11.09
N ASP A 146 -2.97 -7.47 11.17
CA ASP A 146 -2.35 -8.42 12.09
C ASP A 146 -1.31 -9.24 11.32
N VAL A 147 -0.04 -9.09 11.69
CA VAL A 147 1.06 -9.76 11.01
C VAL A 147 1.86 -10.54 12.04
N LEU A 148 1.65 -11.86 12.06
CA LEU A 148 2.38 -12.79 12.92
C LEU A 148 3.04 -13.88 12.06
N ALA A 149 4.23 -13.54 11.56
CA ALA A 149 5.07 -14.42 10.77
C ALA A 149 6.07 -15.19 11.65
N LEU A 150 6.65 -16.27 11.11
CA LEU A 150 7.58 -17.13 11.83
C LEU A 150 8.98 -16.52 12.02
N GLN A 151 9.42 -15.63 11.12
CA GLN A 151 10.74 -14.99 11.18
C GLN A 151 10.63 -13.48 11.40
N GLN A 152 10.05 -12.77 10.44
CA GLN A 152 9.94 -11.30 10.48
C GLN A 152 8.57 -10.86 9.96
N ASN A 153 7.89 -9.99 10.72
CA ASN A 153 6.57 -9.47 10.37
C ASN A 153 6.66 -8.44 9.24
N PHE A 154 7.60 -7.49 9.35
CA PHE A 154 7.85 -6.46 8.34
C PHE A 154 9.33 -6.45 7.97
N VAL A 155 9.64 -6.54 6.68
CA VAL A 155 11.03 -6.60 6.19
C VAL A 155 11.27 -5.52 5.15
N ASN A 156 12.34 -4.75 5.33
CA ASN A 156 12.73 -3.63 4.45
C ASN A 156 11.64 -2.55 4.31
N MET A 157 10.86 -2.34 5.37
CA MET A 157 9.74 -1.39 5.40
C MET A 157 10.08 -0.11 6.17
N HIS A 158 9.10 0.80 6.26
CA HIS A 158 9.15 1.99 7.10
C HIS A 158 9.60 1.64 8.54
N PRO A 159 10.54 2.40 9.15
CA PRO A 159 11.18 2.01 10.41
C PRO A 159 10.24 1.96 11.62
N GLU A 160 9.07 2.61 11.54
CA GLU A 160 8.06 2.60 12.61
C GLU A 160 7.06 1.43 12.49
N LEU A 161 7.06 0.68 11.37
CA LEU A 161 6.19 -0.49 11.22
C LEU A 161 6.62 -1.63 12.15
N GLY A 162 5.67 -2.17 12.90
CA GLY A 162 5.91 -3.20 13.91
C GLY A 162 6.55 -2.69 15.22
N VAL A 163 6.83 -1.38 15.35
CA VAL A 163 7.37 -0.81 16.59
C VAL A 163 6.21 -0.46 17.54
N LEU A 164 5.96 -1.36 18.50
CA LEU A 164 4.89 -1.21 19.49
C LEU A 164 5.07 0.08 20.31
N SER A 165 4.20 1.06 20.07
CA SER A 165 4.34 2.42 20.61
C SER A 165 3.01 3.07 20.99
N THR A 166 1.89 2.41 20.68
CA THR A 166 0.53 2.84 21.04
C THR A 166 -0.36 1.62 21.30
N THR A 167 -1.64 1.86 21.56
CA THR A 167 -2.67 0.83 21.71
C THR A 167 -3.80 1.04 20.71
N ASN A 168 -4.40 -0.05 20.21
CA ASN A 168 -5.58 0.02 19.32
C ASN A 168 -6.87 0.22 20.14
N PHE A 169 -8.04 0.15 19.48
CA PHE A 169 -9.35 0.29 20.13
C PHE A 169 -9.66 -0.81 21.13
N ASN A 170 -9.09 -2.00 20.96
CA ASN A 170 -9.23 -3.13 21.87
C ASN A 170 -8.29 -3.05 23.07
N GLY A 171 -7.37 -2.08 23.09
CA GLY A 171 -6.34 -1.93 24.12
C GLY A 171 -5.09 -2.79 23.87
N ASP A 172 -5.00 -3.45 22.72
CA ASP A 172 -3.82 -4.23 22.33
C ASP A 172 -2.66 -3.31 21.92
N SER A 173 -1.45 -3.71 22.28
CA SER A 173 -0.24 -3.00 21.87
C SER A 173 -0.05 -3.10 20.35
N CYS A 174 0.13 -1.96 19.69
CA CYS A 174 0.32 -1.87 18.24
C CYS A 174 1.36 -0.81 17.88
N ASP A 175 1.77 -0.81 16.61
CA ASP A 175 2.55 0.28 16.05
C ASP A 175 1.70 1.54 15.80
N ILE A 176 2.34 2.65 15.41
CA ILE A 176 1.65 3.93 15.17
C ILE A 176 0.63 3.89 14.01
N PHE A 177 0.66 2.83 13.19
CA PHE A 177 -0.26 2.59 12.09
C PHE A 177 -1.33 1.55 12.46
N TYR A 178 -1.42 1.20 13.74
CA TYR A 178 -2.35 0.25 14.32
C TYR A 178 -2.20 -1.18 13.80
N ASN A 179 -1.02 -1.54 13.29
CA ASN A 179 -0.75 -2.96 13.03
C ASN A 179 -0.42 -3.68 14.35
N ILE A 180 -0.99 -4.86 14.51
CA ILE A 180 -0.73 -5.78 15.61
C ILE A 180 0.09 -6.99 15.12
N SER A 181 0.58 -7.78 16.07
CA SER A 181 1.33 -9.01 15.81
C SER A 181 0.97 -10.03 16.88
N LEU A 182 -0.30 -10.41 16.90
CA LEU A 182 -0.89 -11.29 17.91
C LEU A 182 -1.36 -12.60 17.27
N ASP A 183 -1.67 -13.60 18.10
CA ASP A 183 -2.32 -14.81 17.59
C ASP A 183 -3.75 -14.44 17.16
N PRO A 184 -4.16 -14.65 15.89
CA PRO A 184 -5.51 -14.32 15.45
C PRO A 184 -6.59 -15.16 16.12
N LEU A 185 -6.25 -16.24 16.83
CA LEU A 185 -7.20 -17.13 17.51
C LEU A 185 -8.31 -17.63 16.56
N PHE A 186 -7.90 -18.31 15.48
CA PHE A 186 -8.85 -18.96 14.58
C PHE A 186 -9.60 -20.11 15.26
N VAL A 187 -10.85 -20.35 14.86
CA VAL A 187 -11.73 -21.37 15.45
C VAL A 187 -11.13 -22.77 15.34
N ASP A 188 -10.69 -23.19 14.16
CA ASP A 188 -10.02 -24.49 13.96
C ASP A 188 -9.19 -24.51 12.68
N VAL A 189 -7.91 -24.16 12.80
CA VAL A 189 -6.94 -24.17 11.69
C VAL A 189 -6.79 -25.56 11.06
N ASN A 190 -6.88 -26.65 11.84
CA ASN A 190 -6.66 -28.01 11.33
C ASN A 190 -7.78 -28.46 10.38
N SER A 191 -8.99 -27.94 10.57
CA SER A 191 -10.12 -28.15 9.65
C SER A 191 -10.13 -27.19 8.46
N GLY A 192 -9.23 -26.20 8.43
CA GLY A 192 -9.25 -25.08 7.49
C GLY A 192 -10.28 -24.00 7.84
N ASN A 193 -10.79 -23.99 9.08
CA ASN A 193 -11.72 -22.98 9.56
C ASN A 193 -10.97 -21.78 10.16
N TYR A 194 -10.72 -20.79 9.30
CA TYR A 194 -10.05 -19.53 9.65
C TYR A 194 -11.03 -18.41 10.04
N HIS A 195 -12.24 -18.73 10.50
CA HIS A 195 -13.05 -17.72 11.20
C HIS A 195 -12.40 -17.37 12.53
N LEU A 196 -12.56 -16.13 12.97
CA LEU A 196 -12.07 -15.67 14.26
C LEU A 196 -12.89 -16.26 15.40
N ALA A 197 -12.23 -16.65 16.49
CA ALA A 197 -12.91 -16.91 17.75
C ALA A 197 -13.44 -15.58 18.34
N PRO A 198 -14.52 -15.59 19.14
CA PRO A 198 -15.10 -14.36 19.69
C PRO A 198 -14.16 -13.49 20.54
N ASN A 199 -13.08 -14.07 21.06
CA ASN A 199 -12.07 -13.37 21.87
C ASN A 199 -10.77 -13.09 21.11
N SER A 200 -10.80 -13.20 19.78
CA SER A 200 -9.66 -12.89 18.93
C SER A 200 -9.28 -11.40 19.05
N PRO A 201 -7.98 -11.07 19.08
CA PRO A 201 -7.52 -9.68 19.03
C PRO A 201 -7.81 -9.00 17.68
N CYS A 202 -8.21 -9.77 16.66
CA CYS A 202 -8.57 -9.25 15.33
C CYS A 202 -10.04 -8.84 15.22
N VAL A 203 -10.89 -9.19 16.19
CA VAL A 203 -12.28 -8.73 16.24
C VAL A 203 -12.31 -7.25 16.62
N ASP A 204 -13.06 -6.42 15.91
CA ASP A 204 -13.17 -4.96 16.15
C ASP A 204 -11.83 -4.18 16.09
N ALA A 205 -10.81 -4.75 15.43
CA ALA A 205 -9.44 -4.21 15.47
C ALA A 205 -9.00 -3.47 14.19
N GLY A 206 -9.79 -3.53 13.13
CA GLY A 206 -9.48 -2.93 11.83
C GLY A 206 -9.66 -1.40 11.79
N ASP A 207 -9.64 -0.84 10.57
CA ASP A 207 -9.90 0.57 10.32
C ASP A 207 -11.28 0.98 10.90
N PRO A 208 -11.35 1.89 11.89
CA PRO A 208 -12.62 2.33 12.50
C PRO A 208 -13.53 3.10 11.54
N ALA A 209 -13.03 3.49 10.36
CA ALA A 209 -13.86 4.07 9.30
C ALA A 209 -14.64 3.00 8.50
N ILE A 210 -14.33 1.72 8.68
CA ILE A 210 -15.04 0.58 8.11
C ILE A 210 -15.78 -0.11 9.26
N LEU A 211 -17.06 -0.38 9.06
CA LEU A 211 -17.91 -1.06 10.05
C LEU A 211 -18.38 -2.39 9.51
N ASP A 212 -18.56 -3.34 10.40
CA ASP A 212 -19.19 -4.63 10.12
C ASP A 212 -20.72 -4.50 10.05
N PRO A 213 -21.44 -5.53 9.54
CA PRO A 213 -22.90 -5.47 9.37
C PRO A 213 -23.69 -5.17 10.66
N ASP A 214 -23.12 -5.46 11.83
CA ASP A 214 -23.67 -5.15 13.15
C ASP A 214 -23.26 -3.76 13.67
N SER A 215 -22.58 -2.97 12.84
CA SER A 215 -22.11 -1.59 13.11
C SER A 215 -20.96 -1.48 14.12
N THR A 216 -20.29 -2.57 14.45
CA THR A 216 -19.03 -2.50 15.19
C THR A 216 -17.85 -2.17 14.26
N ILE A 217 -16.66 -1.97 14.81
CA ILE A 217 -15.46 -1.68 14.01
C ILE A 217 -15.17 -2.91 13.15
N SER A 218 -14.68 -2.71 11.92
CA SER A 218 -14.31 -3.83 11.04
C SER A 218 -13.38 -4.81 11.74
N ASP A 219 -13.76 -6.09 11.74
CA ASP A 219 -12.82 -7.18 11.98
C ASP A 219 -11.70 -7.16 10.92
N MET A 220 -10.49 -7.59 11.30
CA MET A 220 -9.43 -7.87 10.35
C MET A 220 -9.64 -9.23 9.66
N GLY A 221 -9.16 -9.37 8.43
CA GLY A 221 -9.10 -10.64 7.70
C GLY A 221 -10.32 -10.94 6.81
N ALA A 222 -10.31 -12.14 6.21
CA ALA A 222 -11.18 -12.57 5.11
C ALA A 222 -12.68 -12.40 5.39
N TYR A 223 -13.07 -12.60 6.64
CA TYR A 223 -14.46 -12.62 7.07
C TYR A 223 -14.89 -11.33 7.77
N GLY A 224 -13.99 -10.34 7.88
CA GLY A 224 -14.28 -9.03 8.44
C GLY A 224 -14.62 -7.97 7.40
N GLY A 225 -15.03 -6.80 7.85
CA GLY A 225 -15.51 -5.69 7.03
C GLY A 225 -16.97 -5.80 6.64
N GLY A 226 -17.65 -4.65 6.54
CA GLY A 226 -18.96 -4.56 5.92
C GLY A 226 -18.97 -4.92 4.44
N THR A 227 -20.15 -4.89 3.81
CA THR A 227 -20.32 -5.02 2.35
C THR A 227 -19.68 -3.84 1.62
N VAL A 228 -18.35 -3.79 1.58
CA VAL A 228 -17.63 -2.64 1.05
C VAL A 228 -16.97 -3.07 -0.26
N VAL A 229 -17.70 -2.85 -1.35
CA VAL A 229 -17.05 -2.45 -2.60
C VAL A 229 -16.46 -1.07 -2.34
N LYS A 230 -15.28 -1.02 -1.72
CA LYS A 230 -14.47 0.18 -1.66
C LYS A 230 -14.00 0.32 -3.11
N ILE A 231 -14.74 1.04 -3.96
CA ILE A 231 -14.14 1.63 -5.16
C ILE A 231 -13.20 2.70 -4.63
N ILE A 232 -12.05 2.29 -4.12
CA ILE A 232 -10.98 3.22 -3.85
C ILE A 232 -10.39 3.50 -5.22
N ASN A 233 -10.95 4.48 -5.90
CA ASN A 233 -10.21 5.22 -6.91
C ASN A 233 -9.17 6.08 -6.19
N ARG A 234 -8.25 5.45 -5.46
CA ARG A 234 -7.14 6.11 -4.80
C ARG A 234 -5.93 5.17 -4.86
N ARG A 235 -5.01 5.52 -5.76
CA ARG A 235 -3.58 5.44 -5.46
C ARG A 235 -3.41 5.94 -4.01
N PRO A 236 -2.55 5.34 -3.17
CA PRO A 236 -2.22 5.91 -1.88
C PRO A 236 -1.42 7.19 -2.09
N ASN A 237 -2.10 8.24 -2.53
CA ASN A 237 -1.66 9.57 -2.21
C ASN A 237 -1.90 9.67 -0.72
N MET A 238 -0.83 9.75 0.06
CA MET A 238 -0.80 10.62 1.23
C MET A 238 -1.67 11.82 0.88
N VAL A 239 -2.86 11.90 1.47
CA VAL A 239 -3.82 12.93 1.08
C VAL A 239 -3.31 14.22 1.69
N VAL A 240 -2.40 14.87 0.99
CA VAL A 240 -2.22 16.29 1.07
C VAL A 240 -3.56 16.88 0.60
N LYS A 241 -4.48 17.13 1.53
CA LYS A 241 -5.83 17.66 1.22
C LYS A 241 -5.79 19.11 0.71
N LYS A 242 -4.64 19.79 0.75
CA LYS A 242 -4.50 21.24 0.48
C LYS A 242 -3.12 21.57 -0.07
N TYR A 243 -3.05 22.53 -0.99
CA TYR A 243 -1.78 23.16 -1.32
C TYR A 243 -1.10 23.72 -0.06
N LYS A 244 0.16 23.37 0.17
CA LYS A 244 0.96 23.97 1.24
C LYS A 244 2.30 24.41 0.70
N LEU A 245 2.75 25.56 1.18
CA LEU A 245 4.10 26.06 1.01
C LEU A 245 4.66 26.23 2.43
N PHE A 246 5.75 25.53 2.74
CA PHE A 246 6.36 25.55 4.06
C PHE A 246 7.45 26.60 4.14
N GLN A 247 7.76 27.01 5.38
CA GLN A 247 8.92 27.84 5.64
C GLN A 247 10.20 27.12 5.16
N ASN A 248 11.06 27.86 4.47
CA ASN A 248 12.36 27.36 4.05
C ASN A 248 13.24 27.05 5.27
N TYR A 249 14.04 25.99 5.19
CA TYR A 249 14.98 25.63 6.25
C TYR A 249 16.36 25.26 5.67
N PRO A 250 17.47 25.79 6.24
CA PRO A 250 17.53 26.76 7.34
C PRO A 250 17.04 28.16 6.93
N ASN A 251 16.57 28.97 7.88
CA ASN A 251 16.26 30.39 7.73
C ASN A 251 16.62 31.13 9.04
N PRO A 252 17.62 32.03 9.07
CA PRO A 252 18.47 32.45 7.94
C PRO A 252 19.30 31.30 7.36
N PHE A 253 19.62 31.36 6.06
CA PHE A 253 20.33 30.29 5.35
C PHE A 253 21.77 30.68 4.99
N ASN A 254 22.67 29.70 4.88
CA ASN A 254 24.06 29.91 4.47
C ASN A 254 24.69 28.59 3.94
N PRO A 255 25.10 28.49 2.66
CA PRO A 255 24.69 29.28 1.50
C PRO A 255 23.40 28.72 0.86
N THR A 256 22.86 27.61 1.36
CA THR A 256 21.68 26.96 0.78
C THR A 256 20.51 26.87 1.76
N THR A 257 19.29 26.86 1.23
CA THR A 257 18.06 26.58 1.96
C THR A 257 17.20 25.60 1.18
N THR A 258 16.37 24.83 1.87
CA THR A 258 15.40 23.92 1.25
C THR A 258 14.00 24.49 1.41
N ILE A 259 13.27 24.57 0.29
CA ILE A 259 11.87 24.96 0.23
C ILE A 259 11.04 23.70 0.01
N ASN A 260 10.12 23.44 0.94
CA ASN A 260 9.20 22.31 0.83
C ASN A 260 7.81 22.82 0.42
N TYR A 261 7.12 22.08 -0.44
CA TYR A 261 5.72 22.34 -0.78
C TYR A 261 4.96 21.05 -1.09
N GLN A 262 3.64 21.11 -0.99
CA GLN A 262 2.74 19.98 -1.20
C GLN A 262 1.69 20.30 -2.26
N LEU A 263 1.40 19.34 -3.13
CA LEU A 263 0.40 19.44 -4.19
C LEU A 263 -0.73 18.42 -3.95
N PRO A 264 -2.01 18.84 -3.85
CA PRO A 264 -3.14 17.94 -3.68
C PRO A 264 -3.56 17.24 -4.97
N ILE A 265 -3.25 17.84 -6.13
CA ILE A 265 -3.61 17.36 -7.46
C ILE A 265 -2.47 17.62 -8.45
N ARG A 266 -2.47 16.88 -9.56
CA ARG A 266 -1.58 17.19 -10.69
C ARG A 266 -1.89 18.59 -11.22
N THR A 267 -0.90 19.47 -11.23
CA THR A 267 -1.03 20.85 -11.70
C THR A 267 0.26 21.33 -12.34
N LYS A 268 0.19 22.36 -13.17
CA LYS A 268 1.35 23.18 -13.48
C LYS A 268 1.81 23.90 -12.19
N VAL A 269 3.11 23.87 -11.92
CA VAL A 269 3.76 24.50 -10.77
C VAL A 269 4.83 25.45 -11.25
N GLU A 270 4.83 26.65 -10.67
CA GLU A 270 5.86 27.66 -10.80
C GLU A 270 6.32 28.07 -9.39
N LEU A 271 7.58 27.77 -9.04
CA LEU A 271 8.20 28.18 -7.78
C LEU A 271 9.30 29.19 -8.08
N THR A 272 9.10 30.44 -7.66
CA THR A 272 9.94 31.57 -8.08
C THR A 272 10.41 32.39 -6.87
N ILE A 273 11.70 32.75 -6.84
CA ILE A 273 12.32 33.65 -5.85
C ILE A 273 12.21 35.10 -6.33
N TYR A 274 11.87 36.01 -5.43
CA TYR A 274 11.79 37.45 -5.66
C TYR A 274 12.58 38.22 -4.60
N ASN A 275 13.05 39.42 -4.95
CA ASN A 275 13.51 40.40 -3.97
C ASN A 275 12.32 41.22 -3.41
N LEU A 276 12.60 42.10 -2.44
CA LEU A 276 11.58 42.96 -1.82
C LEU A 276 10.92 43.96 -2.79
N LEU A 277 11.53 44.25 -3.93
CA LEU A 277 10.94 45.09 -4.99
C LEU A 277 10.00 44.29 -5.91
N GLY A 278 9.81 43.00 -5.65
CA GLY A 278 9.03 42.09 -6.49
C GLY A 278 9.71 41.70 -7.79
N GLN A 279 11.01 41.98 -7.93
CA GLN A 279 11.78 41.54 -9.11
C GLN A 279 12.08 40.05 -8.97
N GLN A 280 11.78 39.31 -10.03
CA GLN A 280 12.12 37.89 -10.14
C GLN A 280 13.64 37.71 -10.14
N ILE A 281 14.11 36.81 -9.29
CA ILE A 281 15.52 36.48 -9.11
C ILE A 281 15.86 35.14 -9.75
N LYS A 282 15.04 34.12 -9.48
CA LYS A 282 15.26 32.77 -9.98
C LYS A 282 13.96 31.97 -10.04
N THR A 283 13.74 31.23 -11.12
CA THR A 283 12.69 30.20 -11.18
C THR A 283 13.31 28.86 -10.82
N LEU A 284 12.86 28.27 -9.71
CA LEU A 284 13.36 26.99 -9.22
C LEU A 284 12.62 25.80 -9.83
N VAL A 285 11.33 25.98 -10.13
CA VAL A 285 10.47 24.96 -10.73
C VAL A 285 9.55 25.63 -11.73
N ASP A 286 9.45 25.07 -12.93
CA ASP A 286 8.45 25.46 -13.94
C ASP A 286 7.99 24.22 -14.73
N SER A 287 7.23 23.33 -14.09
CA SER A 287 6.84 22.04 -14.69
C SER A 287 5.47 21.55 -14.24
N LYS A 288 4.90 20.60 -14.99
CA LYS A 288 3.70 19.88 -14.54
C LYS A 288 4.13 18.79 -13.57
N GLN A 289 3.65 18.86 -12.34
CA GLN A 289 3.93 17.89 -11.29
C GLN A 289 2.66 17.18 -10.89
N ILE A 290 2.76 15.92 -10.49
CA ILE A 290 1.64 15.14 -9.95
C ILE A 290 1.36 15.55 -8.50
N ALA A 291 0.31 15.01 -7.87
CA ALA A 291 0.10 15.23 -6.44
C ALA A 291 1.26 14.62 -5.63
N GLY A 292 1.68 15.26 -4.54
CA GLY A 292 2.78 14.78 -3.69
C GLY A 292 3.52 15.87 -2.94
N ASP A 293 4.57 15.45 -2.22
CA ASP A 293 5.50 16.30 -1.48
C ASP A 293 6.76 16.58 -2.29
N TYR A 294 7.19 17.85 -2.29
CA TYR A 294 8.34 18.30 -3.07
C TYR A 294 9.32 19.07 -2.20
N LYS A 295 10.62 18.86 -2.45
CA LYS A 295 11.73 19.57 -1.82
C LYS A 295 12.61 20.16 -2.90
N VAL A 296 12.88 21.46 -2.81
CA VAL A 296 13.71 22.17 -3.79
C VAL A 296 14.74 23.02 -3.06
N GLN A 297 16.00 22.89 -3.44
CA GLN A 297 17.09 23.65 -2.84
C GLN A 297 17.33 24.95 -3.61
N TRP A 298 17.57 26.03 -2.88
CA TRP A 298 18.09 27.28 -3.44
C TRP A 298 19.43 27.62 -2.80
N ASP A 299 20.37 28.08 -3.60
CA ASP A 299 21.79 28.28 -3.30
C ASP A 299 22.21 29.76 -3.34
N GLY A 300 21.25 30.68 -3.27
CA GLY A 300 21.53 32.12 -3.33
C GLY A 300 21.96 32.62 -4.72
N SER A 301 21.73 31.85 -5.80
CA SER A 301 22.00 32.32 -7.17
C SER A 301 20.75 32.83 -7.89
N ASN A 302 20.94 33.63 -8.96
CA ASN A 302 19.90 34.02 -9.91
C ASN A 302 19.83 33.07 -11.13
N ASP A 303 18.91 33.33 -12.06
CA ASP A 303 18.75 32.53 -13.30
C ASP A 303 20.03 32.51 -14.19
N ALA A 304 20.92 33.49 -14.04
CA ALA A 304 22.22 33.50 -14.74
C ALA A 304 23.34 32.75 -13.99
N GLY A 305 22.99 32.02 -12.91
CA GLY A 305 23.94 31.28 -12.07
C GLY A 305 24.84 32.15 -11.20
N ARG A 306 24.61 33.46 -11.13
CA ARG A 306 25.42 34.40 -10.32
C ARG A 306 24.83 34.53 -8.92
N GLN A 307 25.71 34.57 -7.92
CA GLN A 307 25.32 34.82 -6.52
C GLN A 307 24.66 36.20 -6.38
N VAL A 308 23.56 36.25 -5.64
CA VAL A 308 22.84 37.49 -5.37
C VAL A 308 23.33 38.14 -4.08
N ALA A 309 23.09 39.45 -3.94
CA ALA A 309 23.53 40.19 -2.77
C ALA A 309 22.84 39.68 -1.49
N SER A 310 23.51 39.79 -0.34
CA SER A 310 22.88 39.53 0.96
C SER A 310 21.65 40.42 1.14
N GLY A 311 20.52 39.83 1.51
CA GLY A 311 19.27 40.55 1.65
C GLY A 311 18.09 39.62 1.92
N ILE A 312 16.90 40.21 2.01
CA ILE A 312 15.66 39.47 2.20
C ILE A 312 15.10 39.09 0.83
N TYR A 313 14.74 37.82 0.70
CA TYR A 313 14.11 37.24 -0.48
C TYR A 313 12.82 36.52 -0.07
N VAL A 314 11.84 36.56 -0.95
CA VAL A 314 10.56 35.86 -0.79
C VAL A 314 10.40 34.86 -1.91
N TYR A 315 9.74 33.73 -1.66
CA TYR A 315 9.49 32.71 -2.66
C TYR A 315 7.99 32.51 -2.82
N ARG A 316 7.54 32.36 -4.06
CA ARG A 316 6.13 32.18 -4.38
C ARG A 316 5.90 30.86 -5.07
N LEU A 317 4.95 30.10 -4.55
CA LEU A 317 4.38 28.94 -5.23
C LEU A 317 3.12 29.38 -5.97
N LYS A 318 3.10 29.20 -7.28
CA LYS A 318 1.96 29.46 -8.16
C LYS A 318 1.56 28.18 -8.87
N THR A 319 0.26 27.93 -8.92
CA THR A 319 -0.38 26.83 -9.62
C THR A 319 -1.61 27.36 -10.37
N GLU A 320 -2.33 26.51 -11.10
CA GLU A 320 -3.53 26.91 -11.86
C GLU A 320 -4.65 27.47 -10.97
N GLY A 321 -4.73 27.07 -9.68
CA GLY A 321 -5.79 27.49 -8.75
C GLY A 321 -5.33 27.99 -7.38
N PHE A 322 -4.01 28.07 -7.12
CA PHE A 322 -3.46 28.47 -5.82
C PHE A 322 -2.18 29.29 -5.98
N VAL A 323 -2.08 30.38 -5.22
CA VAL A 323 -0.90 31.24 -5.13
C VAL A 323 -0.60 31.52 -3.66
N ARG A 324 0.65 31.29 -3.23
CA ARG A 324 1.13 31.63 -1.88
C ARG A 324 2.57 32.12 -1.94
N SER A 325 2.88 33.16 -1.17
CA SER A 325 4.24 33.69 -0.96
C SER A 325 4.63 33.58 0.51
#